data_AF-X6MS39-F1
#
_entry.id   AF-X6MS39-F1
#
_cell.length_a   1.000
_cell.length_b   1.000
_cell.length_c   1.000
_cell.angle_alpha   90.00
_cell.angle_beta   90.00
_cell.angle_gamma   90.00
#
_symmetry.space_group_name_H-M   'P 1'
#
loop_
_entity.id
_entity.type
_entity.pdbx_description
1 polymer ?
#
loop_
_entity_poly.entity_id
_entity_poly.type
_entity_poly.pdbx_seq_one_letter_code
_entity_poly.pdbx_strand_id
1 'polypeptide(L)'
;MGQRAISNEKELFAWQESENKPLLLILDRKDDPVTPLLSQWTYQAMVHELLTITNSRVHLPSKTKEKEEEKKSIGEATIDVLCFLLLFICCCELYFTFLLSQMDIRIRIFSTPSPFFFLQRYHNATFCLSTPIDGLNVQEVVMNPFNDKFFEENLMKNYGEFAETTQRYVQQFAAKRKETCGLKTIEDMQKFVENYPEFLAEQGSVSKHLAVVHELRDVVARRKMMDISLLEQEMVCENKSTQHFNELEKHIKDASIQDFDKLRLALIYVLRYEHKLRDLLRQNCKFEGREVELLNSITKYFGTGSRSTPLFDDEKSNLIGKLTAFAKFKVSDVECVFTQHKPLLSRVIDDVMKNQLKLEQYPSISGKTFKER
;
A
#
# COMPACT_ATOMS: atom_id res chain seq x y z
N MET A 1 23.12 33.73 12.05
CA MET A 1 23.50 34.14 10.67
C MET A 1 22.30 34.27 9.72
N GLY A 2 21.26 33.43 9.79
CA GLY A 2 20.11 33.49 8.85
C GLY A 2 19.30 34.79 8.81
N GLN A 3 19.07 35.48 9.94
CA GLN A 3 18.32 36.75 9.94
C GLN A 3 19.01 37.89 9.17
N ARG A 4 20.35 37.88 9.09
CA ARG A 4 21.15 38.89 8.35
C ARG A 4 21.11 38.68 6.83
N ALA A 5 20.95 37.45 6.37
CA ALA A 5 20.83 37.15 4.93
C ALA A 5 19.46 37.58 4.38
N ILE A 6 18.38 37.26 5.11
CA ILE A 6 17.00 37.63 4.74
C ILE A 6 16.81 39.16 4.68
N SER A 7 17.53 39.92 5.52
CA SER A 7 17.43 41.38 5.53
C SER A 7 18.13 42.05 4.34
N ASN A 8 19.12 41.39 3.73
CA ASN A 8 19.86 41.90 2.58
C ASN A 8 19.19 41.57 1.23
N GLU A 9 18.35 40.52 1.17
CA GLU A 9 17.71 40.04 -0.07
C GLU A 9 16.17 40.15 -0.03
N LYS A 10 15.63 41.18 0.63
CA LYS A 10 14.17 41.38 0.75
C LYS A 10 13.46 41.48 -0.60
N GLU A 11 14.16 41.93 -1.64
CA GLU A 11 13.63 42.05 -3.01
C GLU A 11 13.24 40.69 -3.61
N LEU A 12 13.95 39.60 -3.27
CA LEU A 12 13.61 38.23 -3.72
C LEU A 12 12.30 37.72 -3.12
N PHE A 13 11.87 38.30 -1.99
CA PHE A 13 10.67 37.91 -1.25
C PHE A 13 9.57 38.99 -1.29
N ALA A 14 9.72 40.01 -2.15
CA ALA A 14 8.75 41.09 -2.34
C ALA A 14 7.56 40.64 -3.22
N TRP A 15 6.89 39.56 -2.80
CA TRP A 15 5.67 39.07 -3.43
C TRP A 15 4.48 39.98 -3.06
N GLN A 16 3.47 40.08 -3.94
CA GLN A 16 2.23 40.79 -3.61
C GLN A 16 1.62 40.20 -2.32
N GLU A 17 1.19 41.08 -1.41
CA GLU A 17 0.51 40.64 -0.19
C GLU A 17 -0.84 39.99 -0.56
N SER A 18 -0.91 38.67 -0.45
CA SER A 18 -2.14 37.90 -0.56
C SER A 18 -2.82 37.77 0.81
N GLU A 19 -4.15 37.74 0.83
CA GLU A 19 -4.93 37.42 2.04
C GLU A 19 -4.65 36.00 2.55
N ASN A 20 -4.22 35.09 1.67
CA ASN A 20 -3.72 33.75 1.96
C ASN A 20 -2.19 33.76 1.96
N LYS A 21 -1.56 33.93 3.13
CA LYS A 21 -0.11 33.79 3.24
C LYS A 21 0.28 32.31 3.16
N PRO A 22 1.29 31.93 2.37
CA PRO A 22 1.77 30.55 2.34
C PRO A 22 2.34 30.16 3.71
N LEU A 23 2.02 28.94 4.15
CA LEU A 23 2.55 28.37 5.38
C LEU A 23 3.73 27.45 5.04
N LEU A 24 4.91 27.77 5.57
CA LEU A 24 6.05 26.85 5.57
C LEU A 24 6.07 26.10 6.89
N LEU A 25 5.82 24.79 6.84
CA LEU A 25 5.91 23.89 7.98
C LEU A 25 7.22 23.10 7.91
N ILE A 26 8.02 23.16 8.97
CA ILE A 26 9.27 22.41 9.09
C ILE A 26 9.03 21.27 10.07
N LEU A 27 9.18 20.02 9.60
CA LEU A 27 9.00 18.81 10.39
C LEU A 27 10.29 18.02 10.43
N ASP A 28 10.51 17.33 11.54
CA ASP A 28 11.63 16.41 11.71
C ASP A 28 11.13 14.97 11.57
N ARG A 29 11.87 14.14 10.82
CA ARG A 29 11.54 12.72 10.65
C ARG A 29 11.56 11.97 11.98
N LYS A 30 12.26 12.49 13.00
CA LYS A 30 12.29 11.90 14.34
C LYS A 30 10.90 11.75 14.97
N ASP A 31 9.96 12.61 14.60
CA ASP A 31 8.63 12.61 15.17
C ASP A 31 7.73 11.54 14.52
N ASP A 32 8.12 10.99 13.36
CA ASP A 32 7.44 9.86 12.71
C ASP A 32 8.42 8.88 12.03
N PRO A 33 9.09 8.03 12.84
CA PRO A 33 9.98 6.97 12.37
C PRO A 33 9.23 5.73 11.88
N VAL A 34 7.94 5.58 12.19
CA VAL A 34 7.16 4.37 11.87
C VAL A 34 6.67 4.39 10.43
N THR A 35 6.15 5.51 9.94
CA THR A 35 5.64 5.62 8.56
C THR A 35 6.60 5.08 7.48
N PRO A 36 7.92 5.41 7.47
CA PRO A 36 8.83 4.86 6.47
C PRO A 36 9.17 3.36 6.63
N LEU A 37 8.83 2.74 7.77
CA LEU A 37 9.04 1.32 8.01
C LEU A 37 7.84 0.46 7.59
N LEU A 38 6.67 1.05 7.35
CA LEU A 38 5.48 0.30 6.98
C LEU A 38 5.50 -0.09 5.51
N SER A 39 5.06 -1.32 5.23
CA SER A 39 4.80 -1.77 3.86
C SER A 39 3.79 -0.86 3.18
N GLN A 40 4.10 -0.42 1.96
CA GLN A 40 3.21 0.42 1.17
C GLN A 40 2.39 -0.42 0.19
N TRP A 41 1.11 -0.08 0.03
CA TRP A 41 0.16 -0.83 -0.82
C TRP A 41 -0.45 -0.01 -1.96
N THR A 42 0.05 1.20 -2.20
CA THR A 42 -0.32 2.01 -3.37
C THR A 42 0.56 1.64 -4.56
N TYR A 43 0.05 1.78 -5.78
CA TYR A 43 0.75 1.28 -6.97
C TYR A 43 2.17 1.83 -7.10
N GLN A 44 2.35 3.15 -7.02
CA GLN A 44 3.67 3.77 -7.13
C GLN A 44 4.61 3.32 -6.00
N ALA A 45 4.10 3.26 -4.77
CA ALA A 45 4.92 2.94 -3.61
C ALA A 45 5.35 1.48 -3.61
N MET A 46 4.45 0.55 -3.99
CA MET A 46 4.78 -0.86 -4.15
C MET A 46 5.85 -1.08 -5.22
N VAL A 47 5.74 -0.42 -6.36
CA VAL A 47 6.76 -0.52 -7.42
C VAL A 47 8.10 0.01 -6.90
N HIS A 48 8.11 1.12 -6.18
CA HIS A 48 9.32 1.66 -5.59
C HIS A 48 9.93 0.76 -4.50
N GLU A 49 9.11 0.20 -3.62
CA GLU A 49 9.55 -0.62 -2.48
C GLU A 49 9.99 -2.03 -2.91
N LEU A 50 9.22 -2.69 -3.76
CA LEU A 50 9.42 -4.10 -4.09
C LEU A 50 10.25 -4.34 -5.35
N LEU A 51 10.19 -3.42 -6.32
CA LEU A 51 10.91 -3.55 -7.59
C LEU A 51 12.01 -2.50 -7.77
N THR A 52 12.11 -1.52 -6.86
CA THR A 52 13.10 -0.43 -6.86
C THR A 52 13.08 0.40 -8.15
N ILE A 53 12.51 1.61 -8.08
CA ILE A 53 12.56 2.57 -9.19
C ILE A 53 13.89 3.32 -9.14
N THR A 54 14.71 3.18 -10.17
CA THR A 54 15.94 3.97 -10.35
C THR A 54 15.81 4.81 -11.62
N ASN A 55 15.88 6.14 -11.52
CA ASN A 55 15.71 7.06 -12.66
C ASN A 55 14.47 6.74 -13.52
N SER A 56 13.32 6.51 -12.86
CA SER A 56 12.05 6.13 -13.50
C SER A 56 12.09 4.80 -14.27
N ARG A 57 13.07 3.93 -13.99
CA ARG A 57 13.22 2.60 -14.60
C ARG A 57 13.09 1.50 -13.55
N VAL A 58 12.49 0.39 -13.98
CA VAL A 58 12.25 -0.80 -13.19
C VAL A 58 12.79 -2.00 -13.95
N HIS A 59 13.66 -2.78 -13.31
CA HIS A 59 14.18 -4.01 -13.89
C HIS A 59 13.31 -5.18 -13.47
N LEU A 60 12.76 -5.91 -14.46
CA LEU A 60 11.96 -7.11 -14.20
C LEU A 60 12.83 -8.35 -14.42
N PRO A 61 12.79 -9.34 -13.51
CA PRO A 61 13.55 -10.57 -13.69
C PRO A 61 13.05 -11.29 -14.95
N SER A 62 13.98 -11.71 -15.82
CA SER A 62 13.63 -12.45 -17.03
C SER A 62 13.08 -13.81 -16.64
N LYS A 63 11.83 -14.11 -17.03
CA LYS A 63 11.28 -15.46 -16.91
C LYS A 63 11.98 -16.34 -17.94
N THR A 64 12.97 -17.12 -17.53
CA THR A 64 13.50 -18.23 -18.32
C THR A 64 12.33 -19.17 -18.67
N LYS A 65 12.28 -19.63 -19.92
CA LYS A 65 11.21 -20.48 -20.50
C LYS A 65 10.98 -21.83 -19.81
N GLU A 66 11.66 -22.13 -18.71
CA GLU A 66 11.63 -23.43 -18.04
C GLU A 66 10.36 -23.68 -17.20
N LYS A 67 9.47 -22.69 -17.03
CA LYS A 67 8.21 -22.84 -16.26
C LYS A 67 6.94 -23.04 -17.09
N GLU A 68 7.05 -23.32 -18.39
CA GLU A 68 5.88 -23.63 -19.23
C GLU A 68 5.43 -25.10 -19.12
N GLU A 69 6.31 -26.04 -18.77
CA GLU A 69 5.94 -27.46 -18.63
C GLU A 69 5.30 -27.79 -17.27
N GLU A 70 5.72 -27.14 -16.18
CA GLU A 70 5.18 -27.40 -14.84
C GLU A 70 3.76 -26.79 -14.63
N LYS A 71 3.38 -25.79 -15.44
CA LYS A 71 2.01 -25.23 -15.44
C LYS A 71 0.99 -26.13 -16.14
N LYS A 72 1.43 -27.10 -16.94
CA LYS A 72 0.52 -27.98 -17.69
C LYS A 72 -0.04 -29.13 -16.85
N SER A 73 0.62 -29.53 -15.77
CA SER A 73 0.13 -30.58 -14.84
C SER A 73 -0.70 -30.03 -13.67
N ILE A 74 -0.49 -28.76 -13.27
CA ILE A 74 -1.23 -28.12 -12.17
C ILE A 74 -2.66 -27.73 -12.58
N GLY A 75 -2.91 -27.57 -13.89
CA GLY A 75 -4.21 -27.16 -14.43
C GLY A 75 -5.36 -28.16 -14.27
N GLU A 76 -5.07 -29.45 -14.05
CA GLU A 76 -6.12 -30.47 -13.84
C GLU A 76 -6.43 -30.70 -12.35
N ALA A 77 -5.46 -30.52 -11.44
CA ALA A 77 -5.67 -30.72 -10.00
C ALA A 77 -6.40 -29.54 -9.31
N THR A 78 -6.39 -28.33 -9.89
CA THR A 78 -7.06 -27.15 -9.31
C THR A 78 -8.57 -27.11 -9.51
N ILE A 79 -9.11 -27.89 -10.45
CA ILE A 79 -10.56 -27.95 -10.71
C ILE A 79 -11.28 -28.72 -9.59
N ASP A 80 -10.65 -29.76 -9.03
CA ASP A 80 -11.23 -30.52 -7.93
C ASP A 80 -11.31 -29.72 -6.62
N VAL A 81 -10.31 -28.88 -6.32
CA VAL A 81 -10.31 -28.06 -5.09
C VAL A 81 -11.33 -26.92 -5.18
N LEU A 82 -11.52 -26.33 -6.37
CA LEU A 82 -12.56 -25.33 -6.64
C LEU A 82 -13.97 -25.93 -6.56
N CYS A 83 -14.16 -27.16 -7.06
CA CYS A 83 -15.42 -27.89 -6.89
C CYS A 83 -15.71 -28.23 -5.42
N PHE A 84 -14.70 -28.66 -4.65
CA PHE A 84 -14.86 -28.94 -3.22
C PHE A 84 -15.14 -27.69 -2.39
N LEU A 85 -14.50 -26.55 -2.67
CA LEU A 85 -14.77 -25.28 -1.96
C LEU A 85 -16.14 -24.69 -2.33
N LEU A 86 -16.56 -24.79 -3.59
CA LEU A 86 -17.90 -24.33 -4.00
C LEU A 86 -19.02 -25.21 -3.40
N LEU A 87 -18.80 -26.52 -3.27
CA LEU A 87 -19.70 -27.42 -2.54
C LEU A 87 -19.75 -27.09 -1.04
N PHE A 88 -18.62 -26.76 -0.41
CA PHE A 88 -18.57 -26.40 1.01
C PHE A 88 -19.25 -25.05 1.30
N ILE A 89 -19.04 -24.05 0.44
CA ILE A 89 -19.67 -22.72 0.54
C ILE A 89 -21.20 -22.84 0.31
N CYS A 90 -21.63 -23.63 -0.68
CA CYS A 90 -23.06 -23.81 -0.95
C CYS A 90 -23.76 -24.62 0.17
N CYS A 91 -23.08 -25.59 0.79
CA CYS A 91 -23.60 -26.32 1.94
C CYS A 91 -23.71 -25.45 3.20
N CYS A 92 -22.77 -24.52 3.44
CA CYS A 92 -22.84 -23.60 4.57
C CYS A 92 -23.96 -22.55 4.43
N GLU A 93 -24.21 -22.01 3.23
CA GLU A 93 -25.31 -21.07 3.01
C GLU A 93 -26.69 -21.73 3.17
N LEU A 94 -26.85 -22.97 2.71
CA LEU A 94 -28.10 -23.73 2.84
C LEU A 94 -28.38 -24.15 4.29
N TYR A 95 -27.35 -24.48 5.08
CA TYR A 95 -27.53 -24.82 6.50
C TYR A 95 -27.86 -23.58 7.36
N PHE A 96 -27.28 -22.42 7.02
CA PHE A 96 -27.51 -21.17 7.73
C PHE A 96 -28.89 -20.56 7.42
N THR A 97 -29.38 -20.65 6.18
CA THR A 97 -30.77 -20.27 5.85
C THR A 97 -31.80 -21.22 6.46
N PHE A 98 -31.51 -22.52 6.53
CA PHE A 98 -32.40 -23.50 7.17
C PHE A 98 -32.52 -23.28 8.70
N LEU A 99 -31.41 -22.96 9.38
CA LEU A 99 -31.43 -22.64 10.82
C LEU A 99 -32.11 -21.30 11.13
N LEU A 100 -31.96 -20.29 10.27
CA LEU A 100 -32.61 -18.99 10.45
C LEU A 100 -34.12 -19.00 10.13
N SER A 101 -34.60 -19.97 9.34
CA SER A 101 -36.03 -20.16 9.10
C SER A 101 -36.77 -20.82 10.28
N GLN A 102 -36.06 -21.44 11.22
CA GLN A 102 -36.65 -22.16 12.36
C GLN A 102 -36.62 -21.35 13.66
N MET A 103 -35.91 -20.21 13.71
CA MET A 103 -35.82 -19.36 14.90
C MET A 103 -36.19 -17.93 14.55
N ASP A 104 -37.38 -17.53 14.99
CA ASP A 104 -37.98 -16.21 14.78
C ASP A 104 -37.25 -15.12 15.61
N ILE A 105 -35.99 -14.85 15.25
CA ILE A 105 -35.13 -13.89 15.97
C ILE A 105 -34.65 -12.81 15.01
N ARG A 106 -35.18 -11.59 15.20
CA ARG A 106 -34.65 -10.37 14.60
C ARG A 106 -33.31 -10.00 15.23
N ILE A 107 -32.21 -10.51 14.69
CA ILE A 107 -30.88 -9.97 14.96
C ILE A 107 -30.46 -9.05 13.80
N ARG A 108 -30.42 -7.73 14.06
CA ARG A 108 -29.64 -6.81 13.23
C ARG A 108 -28.16 -7.06 13.54
N ILE A 109 -27.51 -7.87 12.72
CA ILE A 109 -26.05 -7.98 12.74
C ILE A 109 -25.50 -6.84 11.87
N PHE A 110 -25.04 -5.77 12.53
CA PHE A 110 -24.02 -4.89 11.94
C PHE A 110 -22.70 -5.67 12.00
N SER A 111 -22.38 -6.40 10.93
CA SER A 111 -21.09 -7.07 10.78
C SER A 111 -20.18 -6.14 9.99
N THR A 112 -19.13 -5.65 10.64
CA THR A 112 -17.94 -5.11 9.98
C THR A 112 -17.39 -6.15 8.99
N PRO A 113 -16.90 -5.76 7.81
CA PRO A 113 -16.39 -6.73 6.86
C PRO A 113 -15.16 -7.43 7.45
N SER A 114 -15.22 -8.75 7.54
CA SER A 114 -14.10 -9.55 8.05
C SER A 114 -12.94 -9.56 7.04
N PRO A 115 -11.69 -9.81 7.48
CA PRO A 115 -10.52 -10.00 6.61
C PRO A 115 -10.72 -11.04 5.48
N PHE A 116 -11.71 -11.91 5.65
CA PHE A 116 -12.08 -12.99 4.73
C PHE A 116 -12.64 -12.46 3.40
N PHE A 117 -13.46 -11.40 3.43
CA PHE A 117 -14.01 -10.80 2.20
C PHE A 117 -12.93 -10.15 1.33
N PHE A 118 -11.89 -9.62 1.98
CA PHE A 118 -10.73 -9.05 1.29
C PHE A 118 -9.92 -10.17 0.62
N LEU A 119 -9.52 -11.20 1.38
CA LEU A 119 -8.79 -12.36 0.86
C LEU A 119 -9.49 -13.02 -0.34
N GLN A 120 -10.82 -13.12 -0.33
CA GLN A 120 -11.61 -13.69 -1.42
C GLN A 120 -11.59 -12.82 -2.70
N ARG A 121 -11.61 -11.49 -2.57
CA ARG A 121 -11.47 -10.56 -3.70
C ARG A 121 -10.05 -10.58 -4.29
N TYR A 122 -9.02 -10.74 -3.46
CA TYR A 122 -7.62 -10.93 -3.89
C TYR A 122 -7.37 -12.28 -4.56
N HIS A 123 -7.98 -13.37 -4.07
CA HIS A 123 -7.85 -14.68 -4.68
C HIS A 123 -8.51 -14.71 -6.08
N ASN A 124 -9.64 -14.00 -6.24
CA ASN A 124 -10.28 -13.80 -7.54
C ASN A 124 -9.45 -12.91 -8.49
N ALA A 125 -8.80 -11.85 -7.99
CA ALA A 125 -7.87 -11.04 -8.78
C ALA A 125 -6.62 -11.84 -9.22
N THR A 126 -6.18 -12.80 -8.41
CA THR A 126 -5.05 -13.69 -8.70
C THR A 126 -5.38 -14.72 -9.80
N PHE A 127 -6.65 -15.13 -9.90
CA PHE A 127 -7.14 -16.13 -10.85
C PHE A 127 -7.41 -15.56 -12.27
N CYS A 128 -7.71 -14.26 -12.39
CA CYS A 128 -8.17 -13.67 -13.65
C CYS A 128 -7.09 -13.07 -14.58
N LEU A 129 -5.81 -13.11 -14.21
CA LEU A 129 -4.69 -12.61 -15.02
C LEU A 129 -4.06 -13.70 -15.93
N SER A 130 -4.83 -14.70 -16.33
CA SER A 130 -4.36 -15.88 -17.10
C SER A 130 -4.46 -15.71 -18.62
N THR A 131 -4.79 -14.53 -19.16
CA THR A 131 -4.79 -14.32 -20.61
C THR A 131 -3.36 -14.21 -21.13
N PRO A 132 -2.89 -15.15 -21.98
CA PRO A 132 -1.55 -15.05 -22.54
C PRO A 132 -1.54 -13.89 -23.56
N ILE A 133 -0.78 -12.85 -23.25
CA ILE A 133 -0.22 -11.96 -24.27
C ILE A 133 1.17 -12.52 -24.55
N ASP A 134 1.28 -13.40 -25.54
CA ASP A 134 2.53 -14.06 -25.89
C ASP A 134 3.62 -13.02 -26.22
N GLY A 135 4.81 -13.19 -25.63
CA GLY A 135 6.05 -12.65 -26.19
C GLY A 135 6.73 -11.45 -25.51
N LEU A 136 6.38 -11.05 -24.29
CA LEU A 136 7.07 -9.91 -23.65
C LEU A 136 8.23 -10.32 -22.72
N ASN A 137 9.44 -10.40 -23.28
CA ASN A 137 10.69 -10.35 -22.54
C ASN A 137 11.04 -8.89 -22.23
N VAL A 138 10.32 -8.27 -21.31
CA VAL A 138 10.62 -6.89 -20.88
C VAL A 138 11.54 -6.96 -19.68
N GLN A 139 12.85 -6.80 -19.92
CA GLN A 139 13.85 -6.75 -18.87
C GLN A 139 13.87 -5.40 -18.14
N GLU A 140 13.38 -4.35 -18.80
CA GLU A 140 13.36 -3.00 -18.25
C GLU A 140 12.10 -2.24 -18.69
N VAL A 141 11.43 -1.63 -17.71
CA VAL A 141 10.22 -0.83 -17.88
C VAL A 141 10.49 0.59 -17.44
N VAL A 142 10.06 1.57 -18.24
CA VAL A 142 10.02 2.98 -17.84
C VAL A 142 8.66 3.29 -17.21
N MET A 143 8.69 3.79 -15.97
CA MET A 143 7.53 4.22 -15.17
C MET A 143 7.62 5.73 -14.93
N ASN A 144 6.90 6.51 -15.72
CA ASN A 144 6.87 7.97 -15.59
C ASN A 144 5.43 8.49 -15.72
N PRO A 145 4.85 9.12 -14.67
CA PRO A 145 3.47 9.57 -14.72
C PRO A 145 3.21 10.64 -15.79
N PHE A 146 4.20 11.44 -16.19
CA PHE A 146 3.99 12.50 -17.17
C PHE A 146 3.74 11.99 -18.60
N ASN A 147 4.25 10.79 -18.92
CA ASN A 147 4.18 10.23 -20.28
C ASN A 147 3.28 8.99 -20.34
N ASP A 148 2.66 8.62 -19.23
CA ASP A 148 1.94 7.37 -19.06
C ASP A 148 0.64 7.60 -18.31
N LYS A 149 -0.42 7.83 -19.09
CA LYS A 149 -1.76 8.12 -18.57
C LYS A 149 -2.30 7.00 -17.69
N PHE A 150 -2.03 5.73 -18.04
CA PHE A 150 -2.47 4.61 -17.21
C PHE A 150 -1.76 4.66 -15.85
N PHE A 151 -0.45 4.91 -15.84
CA PHE A 151 0.28 5.03 -14.58
C PHE A 151 -0.23 6.20 -13.74
N GLU A 152 -0.39 7.38 -14.34
CA GLU A 152 -0.88 8.61 -13.70
C GLU A 152 -2.23 8.39 -12.97
N GLU A 153 -3.21 7.81 -13.67
CA GLU A 153 -4.55 7.56 -13.13
C GLU A 153 -4.58 6.52 -12.01
N ASN A 154 -3.54 5.69 -11.90
CA ASN A 154 -3.49 4.56 -10.95
C ASN A 154 -2.42 4.73 -9.85
N LEU A 155 -1.66 5.83 -9.82
CA LEU A 155 -0.52 6.04 -8.89
C LEU A 155 -0.85 5.73 -7.43
N MET A 156 -1.99 6.25 -6.97
CA MET A 156 -2.41 6.23 -5.55
C MET A 156 -3.45 5.15 -5.25
N LYS A 157 -3.88 4.37 -6.25
CA LYS A 157 -4.83 3.28 -6.03
C LYS A 157 -4.18 2.16 -5.24
N ASN A 158 -4.96 1.50 -4.40
CA ASN A 158 -4.47 0.36 -3.62
C ASN A 158 -4.25 -0.88 -4.51
N TYR A 159 -3.54 -1.86 -3.97
CA TYR A 159 -3.16 -3.10 -4.66
C TYR A 159 -4.34 -3.82 -5.34
N GLY A 160 -5.47 -3.96 -4.64
CA GLY A 160 -6.67 -4.59 -5.19
C GLY A 160 -7.27 -3.79 -6.35
N GLU A 161 -7.40 -2.47 -6.18
CA GLU A 161 -7.99 -1.56 -7.18
C GLU A 161 -7.17 -1.47 -8.46
N PHE A 162 -5.84 -1.32 -8.36
CA PHE A 162 -5.01 -1.21 -9.56
C PHE A 162 -4.86 -2.55 -10.27
N ALA A 163 -4.87 -3.68 -9.55
CA ALA A 163 -4.90 -5.01 -10.15
C ALA A 163 -6.19 -5.23 -10.95
N GLU A 164 -7.35 -4.88 -10.38
CA GLU A 164 -8.63 -4.93 -11.09
C GLU A 164 -8.65 -3.99 -12.31
N THR A 165 -8.12 -2.77 -12.16
CA THR A 165 -8.03 -1.80 -13.26
C THR A 165 -7.13 -2.30 -14.39
N THR A 166 -5.99 -2.93 -14.05
CA THR A 166 -5.09 -3.55 -15.04
C THR A 166 -5.77 -4.69 -15.78
N GLN A 167 -6.50 -5.54 -15.07
CA GLN A 167 -7.27 -6.62 -15.69
C GLN A 167 -8.31 -6.08 -16.67
N ARG A 168 -9.07 -5.06 -16.27
CA ARG A 168 -10.05 -4.40 -17.13
C ARG A 168 -9.38 -3.83 -18.38
N TYR A 169 -8.20 -3.23 -18.22
CA TYR A 169 -7.42 -2.67 -19.31
C TYR A 169 -7.00 -3.75 -20.33
N VAL A 170 -6.51 -4.90 -19.86
CA VAL A 170 -6.19 -6.07 -20.71
C VAL A 170 -7.42 -6.58 -21.46
N GLN A 171 -8.56 -6.69 -20.78
CA GLN A 171 -9.81 -7.18 -21.39
C GLN A 171 -10.33 -6.23 -22.49
N GLN A 172 -10.31 -4.92 -22.24
CA GLN A 172 -10.69 -3.89 -23.21
C GLN A 172 -9.79 -3.93 -24.44
N PHE A 173 -8.46 -4.01 -24.24
CA PHE A 173 -7.52 -4.13 -25.34
C PHE A 173 -7.71 -5.43 -26.14
N ALA A 174 -7.97 -6.55 -25.46
CA ALA A 174 -8.23 -7.83 -26.12
C ALA A 174 -9.52 -7.80 -26.98
N ALA A 175 -10.57 -7.11 -26.53
CA ALA A 175 -11.80 -6.90 -27.30
C ALA A 175 -11.53 -6.02 -28.53
N LYS A 176 -10.87 -4.86 -28.34
CA LYS A 176 -10.47 -3.94 -29.42
C LYS A 176 -9.62 -4.63 -30.48
N ARG A 177 -8.68 -5.48 -30.08
CA ARG A 177 -7.86 -6.29 -30.99
C ARG A 177 -8.72 -7.24 -31.85
N LYS A 178 -9.73 -7.89 -31.28
CA LYS A 178 -10.62 -8.79 -32.04
C LYS A 178 -11.43 -8.03 -33.09
N GLU A 179 -11.96 -6.86 -32.75
CA GLU A 179 -12.67 -6.00 -33.70
C GLU A 179 -11.75 -5.55 -34.84
N THR A 180 -10.51 -5.20 -34.49
CA THR A 180 -9.49 -4.72 -35.42
C THR A 180 -8.95 -5.83 -36.35
N CYS A 181 -8.92 -7.09 -35.91
CA CYS A 181 -8.62 -8.24 -36.76
C CYS A 181 -9.82 -8.69 -37.61
N GLY A 182 -11.03 -8.18 -37.34
CA GLY A 182 -12.27 -8.53 -38.02
C GLY A 182 -12.65 -7.62 -39.19
N LEU A 183 -11.78 -6.69 -39.58
CA LEU A 183 -12.04 -5.69 -40.62
C LEU A 183 -12.14 -6.34 -42.02
N LYS A 184 -13.19 -5.99 -42.78
CA LYS A 184 -13.49 -6.60 -44.09
C LYS A 184 -13.55 -5.60 -45.25
N THR A 185 -13.64 -4.30 -44.96
CA THR A 185 -13.81 -3.25 -45.99
C THR A 185 -12.54 -2.42 -46.17
N ILE A 186 -12.45 -1.73 -47.32
CA ILE A 186 -11.30 -0.86 -47.63
C ILE A 186 -11.31 0.40 -46.76
N GLU A 187 -12.49 0.96 -46.44
CA GLU A 187 -12.60 2.10 -45.52
C GLU A 187 -12.15 1.74 -44.09
N ASP A 188 -12.43 0.51 -43.63
CA ASP A 188 -11.99 0.01 -42.33
C ASP A 188 -10.46 -0.13 -42.24
N MET A 189 -9.83 -0.58 -43.32
CA MET A 189 -8.37 -0.67 -43.40
C MET A 189 -7.71 0.72 -43.36
N GLN A 190 -8.30 1.73 -44.01
CA GLN A 190 -7.79 3.10 -43.97
C GLN A 190 -7.83 3.69 -42.55
N LYS A 191 -8.98 3.57 -41.86
CA LYS A 191 -9.13 3.99 -40.46
C LYS A 191 -8.20 3.23 -39.50
N PHE A 192 -7.91 1.97 -39.79
CA PHE A 192 -6.96 1.20 -39.00
C PHE A 192 -5.54 1.74 -39.13
N VAL A 193 -5.09 2.03 -40.35
CA VAL A 193 -3.74 2.60 -40.59
C VAL A 193 -3.57 3.95 -39.90
N GLU A 194 -4.60 4.80 -39.90
CA GLU A 194 -4.60 6.08 -39.20
C GLU A 194 -4.44 5.92 -37.68
N ASN A 195 -5.11 4.92 -37.08
CA ASN A 195 -5.08 4.68 -35.64
C ASN A 195 -4.01 3.66 -35.20
N TYR A 196 -3.25 3.09 -36.14
CA TYR A 196 -2.27 2.04 -35.86
C TYR A 196 -1.17 2.46 -34.87
N PRO A 197 -0.60 3.68 -34.95
CA PRO A 197 0.40 4.13 -33.98
C PRO A 197 -0.15 4.19 -32.54
N GLU A 198 -1.38 4.65 -32.36
CA GLU A 198 -2.04 4.69 -31.05
C GLU A 198 -2.32 3.28 -30.53
N PHE A 199 -2.74 2.37 -31.40
CA PHE A 199 -2.94 0.96 -31.05
C PHE A 199 -1.65 0.29 -30.56
N LEU A 200 -0.51 0.55 -31.20
CA LEU A 200 0.80 0.04 -30.75
C LEU A 200 1.24 0.65 -29.42
N ALA A 201 1.02 1.95 -29.22
CA ALA A 201 1.31 2.63 -27.95
C ALA A 201 0.48 2.04 -26.80
N GLU A 202 -0.81 1.81 -27.04
CA GLU A 202 -1.72 1.17 -26.09
C GLU A 202 -1.30 -0.28 -25.79
N GLN A 203 -0.94 -1.07 -26.81
CA GLN A 203 -0.41 -2.43 -26.63
C GLN A 203 0.82 -2.45 -25.72
N GLY A 204 1.77 -1.55 -25.98
CA GLY A 204 2.98 -1.40 -25.17
C GLY A 204 2.65 -1.05 -23.71
N SER A 205 1.70 -0.13 -23.51
CA SER A 205 1.24 0.27 -22.16
C SER A 205 0.58 -0.90 -21.41
N VAL A 206 -0.39 -1.58 -22.02
CA VAL A 206 -1.08 -2.75 -21.44
C VAL A 206 -0.05 -3.78 -21.00
N SER A 207 0.86 -4.14 -21.91
CA SER A 207 1.80 -5.21 -21.61
C SER A 207 2.83 -4.84 -20.56
N LYS A 208 3.24 -3.57 -20.52
CA LYS A 208 4.13 -3.03 -19.50
C LYS A 208 3.50 -3.13 -18.10
N HIS A 209 2.29 -2.61 -17.92
CA HIS A 209 1.63 -2.62 -16.61
C HIS A 209 1.25 -4.04 -16.18
N LEU A 210 0.83 -4.89 -17.11
CA LEU A 210 0.59 -6.31 -16.84
C LEU A 210 1.85 -7.00 -16.31
N ALA A 211 3.01 -6.77 -16.93
CA ALA A 211 4.28 -7.32 -16.47
C ALA A 211 4.62 -6.86 -15.04
N VAL A 212 4.49 -5.56 -14.76
CA VAL A 212 4.72 -5.02 -13.41
C VAL A 212 3.78 -5.62 -12.38
N VAL A 213 2.46 -5.71 -12.67
CA VAL A 213 1.48 -6.29 -11.75
C VAL A 213 1.78 -7.77 -11.47
N HIS A 214 2.19 -8.55 -12.48
CA HIS A 214 2.60 -9.93 -12.28
C HIS A 214 3.83 -10.06 -11.39
N GLU A 215 4.86 -9.24 -11.61
CA GLU A 215 6.05 -9.27 -10.76
C GLU A 215 5.75 -8.83 -9.33
N LEU A 216 4.92 -7.80 -9.14
CA LEU A 216 4.46 -7.39 -7.80
C LEU A 216 3.73 -8.54 -7.10
N ARG A 217 2.80 -9.22 -7.77
CA ARG A 217 2.10 -10.39 -7.23
C ARG A 217 3.06 -11.49 -6.82
N ASP A 218 4.00 -11.83 -7.70
CA ASP A 218 4.96 -12.92 -7.48
C ASP A 218 5.91 -12.57 -6.30
N VAL A 219 6.30 -11.29 -6.13
CA VAL A 219 7.09 -10.82 -4.98
C VAL A 219 6.28 -10.82 -3.69
N VAL A 220 5.05 -10.29 -3.70
CA VAL A 220 4.16 -10.24 -2.53
C VAL A 220 3.91 -11.64 -1.96
N ALA A 221 3.64 -12.62 -2.83
CA ALA A 221 3.43 -14.01 -2.43
C ALA A 221 4.73 -14.63 -1.89
N ARG A 222 5.85 -14.46 -2.59
CA ARG A 222 7.14 -15.06 -2.22
C ARG A 222 7.66 -14.54 -0.87
N ARG A 223 7.46 -13.26 -0.58
CA ARG A 223 7.92 -12.62 0.68
C ARG A 223 6.88 -12.66 1.79
N LYS A 224 5.70 -13.26 1.57
CA LYS A 224 4.58 -13.28 2.53
C LYS A 224 4.21 -11.86 3.05
N MET A 225 4.22 -10.87 2.15
CA MET A 225 4.07 -9.46 2.55
C MET A 225 2.70 -9.15 3.16
N MET A 226 1.68 -9.93 2.82
CA MET A 226 0.33 -9.78 3.38
C MET A 226 0.34 -10.02 4.90
N ASP A 227 0.93 -11.13 5.35
CA ASP A 227 0.97 -11.52 6.77
C ASP A 227 1.84 -10.54 7.57
N ILE A 228 2.99 -10.18 7.00
CA ILE A 228 3.92 -9.22 7.60
C ILE A 228 3.25 -7.84 7.74
N SER A 229 2.64 -7.34 6.67
CA SER A 229 1.98 -6.04 6.69
C SER A 229 0.76 -6.00 7.61
N LEU A 230 0.07 -7.12 7.82
CA LEU A 230 -1.03 -7.19 8.78
C LEU A 230 -0.52 -6.94 10.20
N LEU A 231 0.53 -7.66 10.60
CA LEU A 231 1.15 -7.47 11.91
C LEU A 231 1.73 -6.06 12.08
N GLU A 232 2.29 -5.47 11.04
CA GLU A 232 2.76 -4.07 11.05
C GLU A 232 1.63 -3.10 11.41
N GLN A 233 0.48 -3.22 10.75
CA GLN A 233 -0.66 -2.35 11.01
C GLN A 233 -1.25 -2.59 12.41
N GLU A 234 -1.38 -3.85 12.84
CA GLU A 234 -1.85 -4.18 14.19
C GLU A 234 -0.94 -3.58 15.27
N MET A 235 0.39 -3.71 15.13
CA MET A 235 1.36 -3.15 16.08
C MET A 235 1.30 -1.63 16.21
N VAL A 236 0.98 -0.94 15.11
CA VAL A 236 0.93 0.53 15.07
C VAL A 236 -0.43 1.06 15.54
N CYS A 237 -1.51 0.42 15.13
CA CYS A 237 -2.88 0.89 15.38
C CYS A 237 -3.44 0.42 16.72
N GLU A 238 -2.99 -0.72 17.25
CA GLU A 238 -3.52 -1.31 18.47
C GLU A 238 -2.49 -1.37 19.61
N ASN A 239 -2.98 -1.53 20.84
CA ASN A 239 -2.13 -1.66 22.02
C ASN A 239 -2.32 -3.03 22.70
N LYS A 240 -1.74 -4.08 22.11
CA LYS A 240 -1.83 -5.47 22.60
C LYS A 240 -0.45 -6.13 22.70
N SER A 241 0.41 -5.57 23.55
CA SER A 241 1.84 -5.93 23.66
C SER A 241 2.13 -7.44 23.68
N THR A 242 1.42 -8.21 24.51
CA THR A 242 1.63 -9.67 24.63
C THR A 242 1.22 -10.43 23.36
N GLN A 243 0.09 -10.07 22.76
CA GLN A 243 -0.39 -10.70 21.52
C GLN A 243 0.57 -10.40 20.37
N HIS A 244 0.96 -9.13 20.23
CA HIS A 244 1.89 -8.69 19.19
C HIS A 244 3.27 -9.35 19.35
N PHE A 245 3.74 -9.54 20.60
CA PHE A 245 4.99 -10.26 20.85
C PHE A 245 4.93 -11.72 20.39
N ASN A 246 3.84 -12.43 20.70
CA ASN A 246 3.68 -13.83 20.32
C ASN A 246 3.65 -14.01 18.80
N GLU A 247 2.90 -13.16 18.09
CA GLU A 247 2.88 -13.20 16.63
C GLU A 247 4.24 -12.76 16.03
N LEU A 248 4.89 -11.74 16.58
CA LEU A 248 6.22 -11.33 16.16
C LEU A 248 7.24 -12.46 16.31
N GLU A 249 7.23 -13.14 17.45
CA GLU A 249 8.14 -14.26 17.72
C GLU A 249 7.94 -15.39 16.69
N LYS A 250 6.69 -15.70 16.36
CA LYS A 250 6.33 -16.67 15.31
C LYS A 250 6.89 -16.27 13.94
N HIS A 251 6.76 -15.00 13.55
CA HIS A 251 7.31 -14.50 12.27
C HIS A 251 8.85 -14.49 12.26
N ILE A 252 9.49 -14.14 13.37
CA ILE A 252 10.96 -14.15 13.47
C ILE A 252 11.51 -15.58 13.34
N LYS A 253 10.83 -16.57 13.94
CA LYS A 253 11.20 -17.99 13.87
C LYS A 253 10.90 -18.64 12.52
N ASP A 254 10.03 -18.05 11.68
CA ASP A 254 9.73 -18.58 10.35
C ASP A 254 10.94 -18.40 9.41
N ALA A 255 11.49 -19.51 8.93
CA ALA A 255 12.64 -19.52 8.02
C ALA A 255 12.32 -19.04 6.59
N SER A 256 11.03 -18.98 6.22
CA SER A 256 10.60 -18.50 4.90
C SER A 256 10.52 -16.97 4.80
N ILE A 257 10.52 -16.27 5.93
CA ILE A 257 10.53 -14.80 5.98
C ILE A 257 11.97 -14.32 5.91
N GLN A 258 12.22 -13.27 5.12
CA GLN A 258 13.55 -12.70 4.97
C GLN A 258 13.99 -11.98 6.25
N ASP A 259 15.30 -12.04 6.54
CA ASP A 259 15.86 -11.41 7.74
C ASP A 259 15.59 -9.90 7.80
N PHE A 260 15.62 -9.21 6.66
CA PHE A 260 15.30 -7.78 6.60
C PHE A 260 13.86 -7.47 7.03
N ASP A 261 12.89 -8.30 6.63
CA ASP A 261 11.48 -8.15 7.01
C ASP A 261 11.29 -8.41 8.51
N LYS A 262 12.01 -9.39 9.08
CA LYS A 262 12.05 -9.65 10.52
C LYS A 262 12.62 -8.47 11.31
N LEU A 263 13.70 -7.86 10.82
CA LEU A 263 14.28 -6.66 11.41
C LEU A 263 13.30 -5.50 11.41
N ARG A 264 12.60 -5.28 10.29
CA ARG A 264 11.59 -4.22 10.15
C ARG A 264 10.46 -4.36 11.17
N LEU A 265 9.90 -5.57 11.29
CA LEU A 265 8.90 -5.90 12.32
C LEU A 265 9.42 -5.64 13.73
N ALA A 266 10.66 -6.07 14.02
CA ALA A 266 11.29 -5.84 15.31
C ALA A 266 11.50 -4.34 15.61
N LEU A 267 11.88 -3.53 14.61
CA LEU A 267 12.04 -2.09 14.78
C LEU A 267 10.70 -1.42 15.12
N ILE A 268 9.62 -1.78 14.42
CA ILE A 268 8.27 -1.25 14.71
C ILE A 268 7.84 -1.63 16.13
N TYR A 269 8.05 -2.89 16.53
CA TYR A 269 7.72 -3.36 17.88
C TYR A 269 8.52 -2.62 18.96
N VAL A 270 9.83 -2.41 18.74
CA VAL A 270 10.70 -1.66 19.67
C VAL A 270 10.27 -0.20 19.77
N LEU A 271 9.90 0.43 18.65
CA LEU A 271 9.40 1.82 18.65
C LEU A 271 8.07 1.96 19.42
N ARG A 272 7.24 0.91 19.43
CA ARG A 272 5.95 0.88 20.13
C ARG A 272 6.05 0.54 21.62
N TYR A 273 6.84 -0.47 21.96
CA TYR A 273 6.86 -1.07 23.31
C TYR A 273 8.19 -0.95 24.05
N GLU A 274 9.24 -0.44 23.40
CA GLU A 274 10.60 -0.29 23.97
C GLU A 274 11.17 -1.60 24.57
N HIS A 275 10.73 -2.75 24.03
CA HIS A 275 11.14 -4.08 24.48
C HIS A 275 12.53 -4.46 23.94
N LYS A 276 13.21 -5.40 24.60
CA LYS A 276 14.51 -5.93 24.16
C LYS A 276 14.32 -7.16 23.28
N LEU A 277 14.65 -7.08 21.99
CA LEU A 277 14.53 -8.18 21.02
C LEU A 277 15.86 -8.72 20.48
N ARG A 278 16.99 -8.24 21.03
CA ARG A 278 18.33 -8.53 20.49
C ARG A 278 18.65 -10.03 20.45
N ASP A 279 18.36 -10.74 21.53
CA ASP A 279 18.69 -12.16 21.64
C ASP A 279 17.83 -13.00 20.69
N LEU A 280 16.54 -12.65 20.56
CA LEU A 280 15.62 -13.31 19.65
C LEU A 280 16.06 -13.16 18.19
N LEU A 281 16.48 -11.97 17.76
CA LEU A 281 17.00 -11.76 16.40
C LEU A 281 18.32 -12.49 16.16
N ARG A 282 19.26 -12.45 17.12
CA ARG A 282 20.57 -13.14 17.00
C ARG A 282 20.43 -14.64 16.85
N GLN A 283 19.41 -15.24 17.45
CA GLN A 283 19.17 -16.69 17.39
C GLN A 283 18.51 -17.13 16.06
N ASN A 284 17.75 -16.24 15.40
CA ASN A 284 16.87 -16.63 14.30
C ASN A 284 17.17 -15.93 12.97
N CYS A 285 18.11 -14.98 12.93
CA CYS A 285 18.49 -14.21 11.75
C CYS A 285 20.01 -14.24 11.53
N LYS A 286 20.45 -14.12 10.28
CA LYS A 286 21.87 -14.12 9.89
C LYS A 286 22.39 -12.69 9.75
N PHE A 287 22.51 -11.98 10.86
CA PHE A 287 23.03 -10.61 10.88
C PHE A 287 24.52 -10.55 11.23
N GLU A 288 25.25 -9.60 10.63
CA GLU A 288 26.67 -9.32 10.94
C GLU A 288 26.83 -8.54 12.26
N GLY A 289 25.72 -8.09 12.86
CA GLY A 289 25.67 -7.49 14.20
C GLY A 289 25.24 -6.03 14.19
N ARG A 290 25.54 -5.29 13.12
CA ARG A 290 25.14 -3.87 12.95
C ARG A 290 23.63 -3.67 12.96
N GLU A 291 22.90 -4.61 12.36
CA GLU A 291 21.45 -4.62 12.29
C GLU A 291 20.81 -4.78 13.67
N VAL A 292 21.43 -5.59 14.54
CA VAL A 292 20.95 -5.80 15.91
C VAL A 292 21.28 -4.60 16.79
N GLU A 293 22.39 -3.89 16.53
CA GLU A 293 22.73 -2.63 17.19
C GLU A 293 21.81 -1.47 16.79
N LEU A 294 21.23 -1.52 15.58
CA LEU A 294 20.23 -0.56 15.14
C LEU A 294 19.04 -0.48 16.10
N LEU A 295 18.62 -1.61 16.71
CA LEU A 295 17.55 -1.62 17.71
C LEU A 295 17.86 -0.72 18.91
N ASN A 296 19.11 -0.69 19.39
CA ASN A 296 19.47 0.19 20.51
C ASN A 296 19.57 1.65 20.05
N SER A 297 20.12 1.86 18.85
CA SER A 297 20.31 3.19 18.27
C SER A 297 18.97 3.86 17.99
N ILE A 298 17.98 3.09 17.51
CA ILE A 298 16.65 3.60 17.19
C ILE A 298 15.90 3.98 18.47
N THR A 299 15.95 3.17 19.54
CA THR A 299 15.35 3.53 20.83
C THR A 299 16.02 4.76 21.44
N LYS A 300 17.34 4.90 21.29
CA LYS A 300 18.08 6.05 21.82
C LYS A 300 17.72 7.36 21.10
N TYR A 301 17.50 7.31 19.79
CA TYR A 301 17.25 8.51 18.98
C TYR A 301 15.77 8.84 18.82
N PHE A 302 14.93 7.82 18.66
CA PHE A 302 13.49 7.93 18.37
C PHE A 302 12.60 7.46 19.53
N GLY A 303 13.18 7.16 20.69
CA GLY A 303 12.44 6.73 21.87
C GLY A 303 11.45 7.78 22.36
N THR A 304 10.55 7.36 23.25
CA THR A 304 9.45 8.22 23.72
C THR A 304 9.93 9.52 24.37
N GLY A 305 11.06 9.49 25.07
CA GLY A 305 11.65 10.68 25.71
C GLY A 305 12.34 11.67 24.76
N SER A 306 12.61 11.29 23.51
CA SER A 306 13.30 12.15 22.53
C SER A 306 12.37 12.79 21.51
N ARG A 307 11.11 12.35 21.45
CA ARG A 307 10.10 12.84 20.51
C ARG A 307 9.40 14.07 21.03
N SER A 308 9.05 14.99 20.12
CA SER A 308 8.29 16.20 20.49
C SER A 308 6.79 15.94 20.61
N THR A 309 6.29 14.92 19.93
CA THR A 309 4.88 14.54 19.87
C THR A 309 4.68 13.03 20.11
N PRO A 310 3.52 12.61 20.65
CA PRO A 310 3.20 11.20 20.78
C PRO A 310 3.02 10.58 19.39
N LEU A 311 3.74 9.49 19.11
CA LEU A 311 3.68 8.79 17.82
C LEU A 311 2.40 7.95 17.67
N PHE A 312 1.96 7.34 18.77
CA PHE A 312 0.81 6.44 18.79
C PHE A 312 -0.34 7.08 19.55
N ASP A 313 -1.52 7.08 18.94
CA ASP A 313 -2.75 7.53 19.59
C ASP A 313 -3.32 6.37 20.39
N ASP A 314 -2.94 6.25 21.66
CA ASP A 314 -3.64 5.32 22.55
C ASP A 314 -5.08 5.82 22.74
N GLU A 315 -6.07 5.02 22.33
CA GLU A 315 -7.48 5.40 22.13
C GLU A 315 -8.21 6.05 23.33
N LYS A 316 -7.56 6.18 24.48
CA LYS A 316 -8.20 6.66 25.72
C LYS A 316 -8.56 8.14 25.72
N SER A 317 -8.10 8.97 24.78
CA SER A 317 -8.30 10.44 24.88
C SER A 317 -9.25 11.09 23.88
N ASN A 318 -9.74 10.45 22.81
CA ASN A 318 -10.47 11.17 21.74
C ASN A 318 -11.72 10.47 21.20
N LEU A 319 -12.53 9.85 22.07
CA LEU A 319 -13.81 9.25 21.67
C LEU A 319 -14.81 10.28 21.10
N ILE A 320 -14.71 11.55 21.49
CA ILE A 320 -15.64 12.62 21.06
C ILE A 320 -15.20 13.29 19.73
N GLY A 321 -13.89 13.38 19.47
CA GLY A 321 -13.35 14.01 18.25
C GLY A 321 -13.35 13.10 17.01
N LYS A 322 -13.36 11.79 17.23
CA LYS A 322 -13.48 10.79 16.16
C LYS A 322 -14.82 10.93 15.42
N LEU A 323 -15.95 11.08 16.13
CA LEU A 323 -17.30 11.14 15.53
C LEU A 323 -17.53 12.28 14.53
N THR A 324 -16.85 13.43 14.68
CA THR A 324 -17.00 14.58 13.77
C THR A 324 -15.99 14.58 12.62
N ALA A 325 -14.81 13.97 12.80
CA ALA A 325 -13.84 13.75 11.72
C ALA A 325 -14.28 12.63 10.76
N PHE A 326 -15.00 11.62 11.26
CA PHE A 326 -15.56 10.52 10.46
C PHE A 326 -16.69 10.95 9.51
N ALA A 327 -17.30 12.12 9.71
CA ALA A 327 -18.40 12.58 8.85
C ALA A 327 -17.96 13.27 7.54
N LYS A 328 -16.68 13.65 7.39
CA LYS A 328 -16.21 14.49 6.27
C LYS A 328 -15.34 13.80 5.22
N PHE A 329 -14.87 12.57 5.45
CA PHE A 329 -14.14 11.78 4.45
C PHE A 329 -15.04 10.69 3.89
N LYS A 330 -16.08 11.10 3.17
CA LYS A 330 -16.98 10.22 2.44
C LYS A 330 -16.52 10.13 0.99
N VAL A 331 -15.37 9.48 0.77
CA VAL A 331 -15.04 8.88 -0.52
C VAL A 331 -15.12 7.37 -0.28
N SER A 332 -16.05 6.75 -0.98
CA SER A 332 -16.30 5.32 -1.02
C SER A 332 -15.02 4.52 -1.08
N ASP A 333 -14.78 3.64 -0.11
CA ASP A 333 -14.60 2.20 -0.29
C ASP A 333 -14.12 1.55 1.01
N VAL A 334 -14.36 0.25 1.15
CA VAL A 334 -14.00 -0.57 2.30
C VAL A 334 -12.57 -0.27 2.77
N GLU A 335 -12.40 0.16 4.03
CA GLU A 335 -11.08 0.47 4.58
C GLU A 335 -10.14 -0.72 4.40
N CYS A 336 -9.03 -0.50 3.68
CA CYS A 336 -8.03 -1.53 3.46
C CYS A 336 -7.30 -1.80 4.78
N VAL A 337 -7.36 -3.04 5.26
CA VAL A 337 -6.72 -3.49 6.51
C VAL A 337 -5.21 -3.20 6.51
N PHE A 338 -4.61 -3.09 5.33
CA PHE A 338 -3.18 -2.82 5.14
C PHE A 338 -2.80 -1.32 5.14
N THR A 339 -3.76 -0.41 5.21
CA THR A 339 -3.53 1.06 5.17
C THR A 339 -4.30 1.79 6.28
N GLN A 340 -4.35 1.21 7.48
CA GLN A 340 -5.06 1.79 8.63
C GLN A 340 -4.28 2.94 9.28
N HIS A 341 -2.94 2.83 9.33
CA HIS A 341 -2.06 3.85 9.88
C HIS A 341 -2.20 5.18 9.12
N LYS A 342 -2.35 6.27 9.88
CA LYS A 342 -2.31 7.63 9.35
C LYS A 342 -0.99 8.30 9.78
N PRO A 343 -0.12 8.68 8.84
CA PRO A 343 1.12 9.36 9.13
C PRO A 343 0.92 10.65 9.93
N LEU A 344 1.91 11.03 10.73
CA LEU A 344 1.87 12.29 11.51
C LEU A 344 1.60 13.50 10.60
N LEU A 345 2.24 13.52 9.43
CA LEU A 345 2.06 14.59 8.44
C LEU A 345 0.59 14.78 8.04
N SER A 346 -0.16 13.69 7.85
CA SER A 346 -1.58 13.77 7.52
C SER A 346 -2.38 14.43 8.65
N ARG A 347 -2.10 14.06 9.90
CA ARG A 347 -2.76 14.64 11.08
C ARG A 347 -2.42 16.13 11.21
N VAL A 348 -1.16 16.49 11.02
CA VAL A 348 -0.71 17.88 11.11
C VAL A 348 -1.32 18.74 10.00
N ILE A 349 -1.41 18.22 8.77
CA ILE A 349 -2.10 18.91 7.67
C ILE A 349 -3.58 19.08 7.99
N ASP A 350 -4.26 18.05 8.50
CA ASP A 350 -5.67 18.15 8.91
C ASP A 350 -5.87 19.24 9.98
N ASP A 351 -4.98 19.32 10.97
CA ASP A 351 -5.02 20.32 12.03
C ASP A 351 -4.75 21.73 11.49
N VAL A 352 -3.82 21.88 10.53
CA VAL A 352 -3.59 23.14 9.81
C VAL A 352 -4.85 23.57 9.05
N MET A 353 -5.45 22.65 8.29
CA MET A 353 -6.65 22.94 7.49
C MET A 353 -7.87 23.29 8.37
N LYS A 354 -7.92 22.76 9.59
CA LYS A 354 -8.98 23.05 10.58
C LYS A 354 -8.66 24.23 11.50
N ASN A 355 -7.49 24.86 11.37
CA ASN A 355 -6.97 25.87 12.29
C ASN A 355 -6.91 25.39 13.76
N GLN A 356 -6.62 24.11 13.97
CA GLN A 356 -6.51 23.45 15.27
C GLN A 356 -5.08 23.09 15.66
N LEU A 357 -4.09 23.53 14.87
CA LEU A 357 -2.69 23.25 15.12
C LEU A 357 -2.23 23.88 16.45
N LYS A 358 -1.70 23.04 17.34
CA LYS A 358 -1.21 23.48 18.65
C LYS A 358 0.10 24.27 18.50
N LEU A 359 0.04 25.58 18.75
CA LEU A 359 1.21 26.47 18.66
C LEU A 359 2.31 26.15 19.68
N GLU A 360 1.98 25.47 20.78
CA GLU A 360 2.95 24.96 21.74
C GLU A 360 3.88 23.90 21.12
N GLN A 361 3.34 23.07 20.23
CA GLN A 361 4.08 22.03 19.53
C GLN A 361 4.69 22.55 18.22
N TYR A 362 4.03 23.52 17.58
CA TYR A 362 4.45 24.11 16.31
C TYR A 362 4.51 25.65 16.41
N PRO A 363 5.56 26.20 17.03
CA PRO A 363 5.67 27.65 17.23
C PRO A 363 5.85 28.41 15.92
N SER A 364 5.24 29.59 15.82
CA SER A 364 5.40 30.47 14.66
C SER A 364 6.52 31.49 14.88
N ILE A 365 7.37 31.69 13.86
CA ILE A 365 8.47 32.66 13.92
C ILE A 365 7.97 34.10 13.69
N SER A 366 6.79 34.26 13.08
CA SER A 366 6.35 35.57 12.57
C SER A 366 5.64 36.47 13.58
N GLY A 367 5.62 36.12 14.88
CA GLY A 367 5.11 36.98 15.97
C GLY A 367 3.61 37.33 15.91
N LYS A 368 2.88 36.92 14.88
CA LYS A 368 1.43 37.00 14.79
C LYS A 368 0.87 35.62 15.10
N THR A 369 0.08 35.56 16.15
CA THR A 369 -0.71 34.40 16.56
C THR A 369 -1.50 33.89 15.36
N PHE A 370 -1.51 32.58 15.14
CA PHE A 370 -2.58 31.94 14.37
C PHE A 370 -3.89 32.26 15.11
N LYS A 371 -4.52 33.38 14.78
CA LYS A 371 -5.82 33.77 15.31
C LYS A 371 -6.72 34.16 14.14
N GLU A 372 -7.77 33.34 14.03
CA GLU A 372 -9.11 33.63 13.54
C GLU A 372 -9.21 34.18 12.12
N ARG A 373 -9.45 33.24 11.18
CA ARG A 373 -10.41 33.48 10.11
C ARG A 373 -11.81 33.17 10.60
#